data_AF-A0A0F9USB8-F1
#
_entry.id   AF-A0A0F9USB8-F1
#
_cell.length_a   1.000
_cell.length_b   1.000
_cell.length_c   1.000
_cell.angle_alpha   90.00
_cell.angle_beta   90.00
_cell.angle_gamma   90.00
#
_symmetry.space_group_name_H-M   'P 1'
#
loop_
_entity.id
_entity.type
_entity.pdbx_description
1 polymer ?
#
loop_
_entity_poly.entity_id
_entity_poly.type
_entity_poly.pdbx_seq_one_letter_code
_entity_poly.pdbx_strand_id
1 'polypeptide(L)'
;MIEKVVINNELLYLKKGNFGWNVVYPWKNEDGTMNWFNLLTGGSWANFFLWLFIVAIIVGVVFEYTSNISTLISCFDNLINLENCKQVFGGDNLNWNR
;
A
#
# COMPACT_ATOMS: atom_id res chain seq x y z
N MET A 1 -25.09 -9.39 10.18
CA MET A 1 -26.38 -8.71 10.46
C MET A 1 -26.09 -7.22 10.59
N ILE A 2 -26.86 -6.38 9.87
CA ILE A 2 -26.76 -4.92 9.95
C ILE A 2 -27.96 -4.44 10.75
N GLU A 3 -27.70 -3.72 11.83
CA GLU A 3 -28.74 -3.09 12.66
C GLU A 3 -28.73 -1.58 12.44
N LYS A 4 -29.92 -0.98 12.51
CA LYS A 4 -30.12 0.45 12.42
C LYS A 4 -30.40 0.96 13.82
N VAL A 5 -29.64 1.96 14.27
CA VAL A 5 -29.86 2.61 15.56
C VAL A 5 -30.04 4.10 15.29
N VAL A 6 -31.09 4.70 15.85
CA VAL A 6 -31.30 6.14 15.76
C VAL A 6 -30.88 6.77 17.08
N ILE A 7 -29.89 7.64 17.04
CA ILE A 7 -29.41 8.40 18.19
C ILE A 7 -29.44 9.87 17.79
N ASN A 8 -30.07 10.73 18.61
CA ASN A 8 -30.14 12.18 18.34
C ASN A 8 -30.65 12.55 16.94
N ASN A 9 -31.67 11.84 16.45
CA ASN A 9 -32.23 12.01 15.09
C ASN A 9 -31.28 11.63 13.93
N GLU A 10 -30.12 11.04 14.22
CA GLU A 10 -29.19 10.52 13.23
C GLU A 10 -29.28 8.99 13.12
N LEU A 11 -29.23 8.50 11.88
CA LEU A 11 -29.38 7.08 11.58
C LEU A 11 -28.01 6.42 11.46
N LEU A 12 -27.66 5.60 12.44
CA LEU A 12 -26.43 4.83 12.50
C LEU A 12 -26.66 3.43 11.93
N TYR A 13 -25.73 2.94 11.11
CA TYR A 13 -25.73 1.54 10.69
C TYR A 13 -24.57 0.82 11.36
N LEU A 14 -24.93 -0.17 12.18
CA LEU A 14 -23.99 -1.03 12.88
C LEU A 14 -23.94 -2.40 12.21
N LYS A 15 -22.74 -2.94 12.03
CA LYS A 15 -22.53 -4.29 11.55
C LYS A 15 -21.90 -5.13 12.64
N LYS A 16 -22.57 -6.23 12.99
CA LYS A 16 -22.01 -7.23 13.89
C LYS A 16 -20.80 -7.90 13.23
N GLY A 17 -19.64 -7.76 13.85
CA GLY A 17 -18.39 -8.42 13.48
C GLY A 17 -17.86 -9.30 14.62
N ASN A 18 -16.71 -9.93 14.40
CA ASN A 18 -16.14 -10.91 15.34
C ASN A 18 -15.71 -10.30 16.68
N PHE A 19 -15.41 -9.01 16.72
CA PHE A 19 -15.00 -8.27 17.93
C PHE A 19 -16.09 -7.33 18.48
N GLY A 20 -17.35 -7.50 18.06
CA GLY A 20 -18.47 -6.69 18.54
C GLY A 20 -19.21 -5.94 17.41
N TRP A 21 -19.84 -4.83 17.78
CA TRP A 21 -20.57 -3.98 16.84
C TRP A 21 -19.64 -2.93 16.23
N ASN A 22 -19.59 -2.87 14.90
CA ASN A 22 -18.78 -1.90 14.20
C ASN A 22 -19.67 -0.88 13.50
N VAL A 23 -19.31 0.39 13.57
CA VAL A 23 -20.01 1.46 12.86
C VAL A 23 -19.62 1.38 11.38
N VAL A 24 -20.62 1.29 10.51
CA VAL A 24 -20.44 1.29 9.03
C VAL A 24 -20.93 2.60 8.42
N TYR A 25 -21.87 3.25 9.10
CA TYR A 25 -22.42 4.55 8.74
C TYR A 25 -22.62 5.35 10.03
N PRO A 26 -22.30 6.65 10.06
CA PRO A 26 -22.01 7.53 8.92
C PRO A 26 -20.56 7.46 8.40
N TRP A 27 -20.42 7.82 7.13
CA TRP A 27 -19.16 7.93 6.38
C TRP A 27 -18.69 9.39 6.33
N LYS A 28 -19.44 10.29 6.96
CA LYS A 28 -19.05 11.67 7.27
C LYS A 28 -19.00 11.85 8.78
N ASN A 29 -18.00 12.56 9.25
CA ASN A 29 -17.91 13.02 10.63
C ASN A 29 -18.83 14.23 10.84
N GLU A 30 -19.04 14.62 12.09
CA GLU A 30 -19.84 15.80 12.47
C GLU A 30 -19.33 17.08 11.80
N ASP A 31 -18.02 17.19 11.58
CA ASP A 31 -17.37 18.32 10.89
C ASP A 31 -17.53 18.29 9.35
N GLY A 32 -18.31 17.35 8.81
CA GLY A 32 -18.54 17.18 7.37
C GLY A 32 -17.39 16.49 6.60
N THR A 33 -16.28 16.20 7.28
CA THR A 33 -15.12 15.47 6.73
C THR A 33 -15.44 13.99 6.50
N MET A 34 -14.77 13.36 5.54
CA MET A 34 -15.02 11.97 5.18
C MET A 34 -14.28 11.01 6.12
N ASN A 35 -15.01 10.04 6.68
CA ASN A 35 -14.44 8.99 7.51
C ASN A 35 -13.90 7.86 6.62
N TRP A 36 -12.66 8.03 6.17
CA TRP A 36 -11.96 7.09 5.29
C TRP A 36 -11.81 5.70 5.91
N PHE A 37 -11.71 5.60 7.24
CA PHE A 37 -11.63 4.31 7.91
C PHE A 37 -12.91 3.50 7.73
N ASN A 38 -14.08 4.08 8.02
CA ASN A 38 -15.37 3.42 7.80
C ASN A 38 -15.61 3.13 6.31
N LEU A 39 -15.19 4.04 5.42
CA LEU A 39 -15.33 3.88 3.98
C LEU A 39 -14.53 2.69 3.44
N LEU A 40 -13.25 2.59 3.80
CA LEU A 40 -12.33 1.58 3.25
C LEU A 40 -12.51 0.22 3.91
N THR A 41 -12.72 0.20 5.23
CA THR A 41 -12.75 -1.05 6.00
C THR A 41 -14.16 -1.57 6.22
N GLY A 42 -15.20 -0.74 6.01
CA GLY A 42 -16.57 -1.07 6.36
C GLY A 42 -16.74 -1.38 7.86
N GLY A 43 -15.90 -0.76 8.70
CA GLY A 43 -15.81 -1.02 10.13
C GLY A 43 -15.24 -2.39 10.50
N SER A 44 -14.63 -3.14 9.57
CA SER A 44 -14.10 -4.48 9.88
C SER A 44 -12.59 -4.49 10.04
N TRP A 45 -12.12 -4.98 11.19
CA TRP A 45 -10.70 -5.23 11.43
C TRP A 45 -10.05 -6.16 10.40
N ALA A 46 -10.78 -7.18 9.93
CA ALA A 46 -10.26 -8.08 8.89
C ALA A 46 -9.97 -7.32 7.58
N ASN A 47 -10.88 -6.43 7.18
CA ASN A 47 -10.67 -5.59 6.00
C ASN A 47 -9.55 -4.58 6.22
N PHE A 48 -9.41 -4.04 7.43
CA PHE A 48 -8.30 -3.15 7.77
C PHE A 48 -6.95 -3.84 7.60
N PHE A 49 -6.77 -5.06 8.14
CA PHE A 49 -5.54 -5.81 7.97
C PHE A 49 -5.28 -6.21 6.51
N LEU A 50 -6.33 -6.53 5.75
CA LEU A 50 -6.22 -6.79 4.31
C LEU A 50 -5.70 -5.55 3.55
N TRP A 51 -6.25 -4.37 3.85
CA TRP A 51 -5.78 -3.11 3.26
C TRP A 51 -4.33 -2.81 3.64
N LEU A 52 -3.97 -3.00 4.91
CA LEU A 52 -2.61 -2.81 5.38
C LEU A 52 -1.63 -3.76 4.67
N PHE A 53 -2.03 -5.01 4.45
CA PHE A 53 -1.25 -5.98 3.70
C PHE A 53 -1.06 -5.57 2.23
N ILE A 54 -2.12 -5.13 1.55
CA ILE A 54 -2.03 -4.62 0.18
C ILE A 54 -1.07 -3.43 0.09
N VAL A 55 -1.21 -2.46 0.99
CA VAL A 55 -0.34 -1.28 1.05
C VAL A 55 1.12 -1.69 1.29
N ALA A 56 1.37 -2.64 2.19
CA ALA A 56 2.71 -3.15 2.45
C ALA A 56 3.36 -3.79 1.22
N ILE A 57 2.61 -4.57 0.44
CA ILE A 57 3.10 -5.15 -0.83
C ILE A 57 3.48 -4.04 -1.81
N ILE A 58 2.60 -3.04 -2.00
CA ILE A 58 2.85 -1.94 -2.94
C ILE A 58 4.11 -1.17 -2.52
N VAL A 59 4.25 -0.83 -1.24
CA VAL A 59 5.43 -0.14 -0.72
C VAL A 59 6.69 -0.99 -0.90
N GLY A 60 6.61 -2.30 -0.66
CA GLY A 60 7.73 -3.23 -0.88
C GLY A 60 8.21 -3.23 -2.33
N VAL A 61 7.28 -3.32 -3.30
CA VAL A 61 7.60 -3.27 -4.73
C VAL A 61 8.23 -1.93 -5.12
N VAL A 62 7.68 -0.81 -4.63
CA VAL A 62 8.23 0.53 -4.90
C VAL A 62 9.64 0.68 -4.33
N PHE A 63 9.89 0.15 -3.12
CA PHE A 63 11.19 0.19 -2.49
C PHE A 63 12.24 -0.60 -3.30
N GLU A 64 11.91 -1.83 -3.70
CA GLU A 64 12.80 -2.65 -4.53
C GLU A 64 13.08 -2.00 -5.88
N TYR A 65 12.04 -1.47 -6.54
CA TYR A 65 12.18 -0.74 -7.79
C TYR A 65 13.12 0.47 -7.64
N THR A 66 12.94 1.26 -6.58
CA THR A 66 13.78 2.44 -6.31
C THR A 66 15.24 2.04 -6.08
N SER A 67 15.48 0.96 -5.33
CA SER A 67 16.82 0.40 -5.11
C SER A 67 17.50 -0.04 -6.42
N ASN A 68 16.76 -0.73 -7.29
CA ASN A 68 17.27 -1.19 -8.58
C ASN A 68 17.62 -0.02 -9.50
N ILE A 69 16.76 1.00 -9.55
CA ILE A 69 17.03 2.22 -10.34
C ILE A 69 18.24 2.97 -9.77
N SER A 70 18.34 3.12 -8.44
CA SER A 70 19.51 3.75 -7.81
C SER A 70 20.82 3.01 -8.13
N THR A 71 20.77 1.68 -8.16
CA THR A 71 21.92 0.84 -8.52
C THR A 71 22.27 1.00 -10.00
N LEU A 72 21.27 1.09 -10.88
CA LEU A 72 21.51 1.33 -12.30
C LEU A 72 22.15 2.71 -12.52
N ILE A 73 21.66 3.76 -11.86
CA ILE A 73 22.20 5.12 -11.99
C ILE A 73 23.66 5.16 -11.53
N SER A 74 24.00 4.54 -10.40
CA SER A 74 25.37 4.53 -9.89
C SER A 74 26.37 3.80 -10.81
N CYS A 75 25.89 2.86 -11.65
CA CYS A 75 26.69 2.24 -12.70
C CYS A 75 27.07 3.21 -13.83
N PHE A 76 26.34 4.30 -14.03
CA PHE A 76 26.62 5.32 -15.05
C PHE A 76 27.36 6.56 -14.52
N ASP A 77 27.63 6.65 -13.21
CA ASP A 77 28.28 7.81 -12.60
C ASP A 77 29.70 8.05 -13.11
N ASN A 78 30.46 7.00 -13.44
CA ASN A 78 31.79 7.12 -14.06
C ASN A 78 32.18 5.85 -14.83
N LEU A 79 33.23 5.96 -15.66
CA LEU A 79 33.74 4.88 -16.50
C LEU A 79 34.16 3.62 -15.71
N ILE A 80 34.73 3.80 -14.51
CA ILE A 80 35.21 2.69 -13.67
C ILE A 80 34.00 1.88 -13.13
N ASN A 81 32.97 2.56 -12.65
CA ASN A 81 31.73 1.94 -12.19
C ASN A 81 30.99 1.24 -13.32
N LEU A 82 31.02 1.80 -14.53
CA LEU A 82 30.42 1.19 -15.71
C LEU A 82 31.11 -0.14 -16.08
N GLU A 83 32.44 -0.20 -16.07
CA GLU A 83 33.19 -1.42 -16.33
C GLU A 83 32.94 -2.49 -15.25
N ASN A 84 32.91 -2.09 -13.99
CA ASN A 84 32.62 -3.00 -12.87
C ASN A 84 31.18 -3.55 -12.95
N CYS A 85 30.18 -2.71 -13.23
CA CYS A 85 28.81 -3.17 -13.41
C CYS A 85 28.66 -4.07 -14.65
N LYS A 86 29.39 -3.79 -15.73
CA LYS A 86 29.41 -4.65 -16.93
C LYS A 86 29.91 -6.06 -16.61
N GLN A 87 30.91 -6.22 -15.76
CA GLN A 87 31.39 -7.54 -15.32
C GLN A 87 30.36 -8.26 -14.43
N VAL A 88 29.66 -7.52 -13.55
CA VAL A 88 28.68 -8.09 -12.61
C VAL A 88 27.35 -8.49 -13.27
N PHE A 89 26.82 -7.68 -14.20
CA PHE A 89 25.55 -7.95 -14.89
C PHE A 89 25.71 -8.66 -16.25
N GLY A 90 26.90 -8.57 -16.86
CA GLY A 90 27.15 -9.01 -18.24
C GLY A 90 27.74 -10.40 -18.41
N GLY A 91 27.92 -11.16 -17.31
CA GLY A 91 28.35 -12.57 -17.28
C GLY A 91 29.10 -13.06 -18.53
N ASP A 92 30.42 -12.86 -18.57
CA ASP A 92 31.43 -13.58 -19.39
C ASP A 92 31.11 -14.00 -20.84
N ASN A 93 30.17 -13.37 -21.56
CA ASN A 93 29.88 -13.77 -22.96
C ASN A 93 29.49 -12.64 -23.93
N LEU A 94 29.80 -11.38 -23.62
CA LEU A 94 29.69 -10.31 -24.62
C LEU A 94 31.07 -9.99 -25.18
N ASN A 95 31.45 -10.74 -26.21
CA ASN A 95 32.52 -10.40 -27.15
C ASN A 95 32.15 -9.08 -27.85
N TRP A 96 32.61 -7.94 -27.33
CA TRP A 96 32.45 -6.61 -27.95
C TRP A 96 33.39 -6.40 -29.14
N ASN A 97 33.74 -7.47 -29.87
CA ASN A 97 34.50 -7.37 -31.11
C ASN A 97 33.53 -7.18 -32.28
N ARG A 98 33.13 -5.92 -32.50
CA ARG A 98 33.08 -5.33 -33.84
C ARG A 98 33.11 -3.81 -33.79
#